data_AF-A0A7Z8L4Y3-F1
#
_entry.id   AF-A0A7Z8L4Y3-F1
#
_cell.length_a   1.000
_cell.length_b   1.000
_cell.length_c   1.000
_cell.angle_alpha   90.00
_cell.angle_beta   90.00
_cell.angle_gamma   90.00
#
_symmetry.space_group_name_H-M   'P 1'
#
loop_
_entity.id
_entity.type
_entity.pdbx_description
1 polymer ?
#
loop_
_entity_poly.entity_id
_entity_poly.type
_entity_poly.pdbx_seq_one_letter_code
_entity_poly.pdbx_strand_id
1 'polypeptide(L)' 'MNNIGFNTCRAKGIQGSHIDFLICSAAIGNGWSIFTDDPDFTLYSRHLEIRLEKNASRA' A
#
# COMPACT_ATOMS: atom_id res chain seq x y z
N MET A 1 1.53 14.00 9.30
CA MET A 1 1.39 12.80 8.44
C MET A 1 0.51 11.82 9.18
N ASN A 2 -0.73 11.64 8.73
CA ASN A 2 -1.71 10.82 9.43
C ASN A 2 -1.34 9.34 9.25
N ASN A 3 -1.16 8.62 10.36
CA ASN A 3 -0.68 7.23 10.44
C ASN A 3 -1.77 6.20 10.08
N ILE A 4 -2.62 6.55 9.10
CA ILE A 4 -3.86 5.84 8.78
C ILE A 4 -3.57 4.41 8.28
N GLY A 5 -2.47 4.20 7.56
CA GLY A 5 -2.11 2.89 7.01
C GLY A 5 -1.80 1.82 8.06
N PHE A 6 -0.88 2.12 8.99
CA PHE A 6 -0.38 1.15 9.96
C PHE A 6 -1.46 0.72 10.97
N ASN A 7 -2.20 1.67 11.53
CA ASN A 7 -3.23 1.35 12.53
C ASN A 7 -4.41 0.59 11.91
N THR A 8 -4.81 0.95 10.68
CA THR A 8 -5.90 0.28 9.97
C THR A 8 -5.55 -1.17 9.60
N CYS A 9 -4.34 -1.40 9.09
CA CYS A 9 -3.88 -2.76 8.77
C CYS A 9 -3.69 -3.61 10.03
N ARG A 10 -3.08 -3.05 11.09
CA ARG A 10 -2.87 -3.78 12.34
C ARG A 10 -4.19 -4.18 13.01
N ALA A 11 -5.21 -3.32 12.98
CA ALA A 11 -6.54 -3.66 13.51
C ALA A 11 -7.20 -4.83 12.76
N LYS A 12 -6.79 -5.10 11.51
CA LYS A 12 -7.24 -6.22 10.69
C LYS A 12 -6.28 -7.42 10.72
N GLY A 13 -5.29 -7.41 11.62
CA GLY A 13 -4.31 -8.49 11.77
C GLY A 13 -3.20 -8.50 10.71
N ILE A 14 -3.09 -7.44 9.90
CA ILE A 14 -2.12 -7.35 8.81
C ILE A 14 -0.85 -6.69 9.35
N GLN A 15 0.23 -7.44 9.37
CA GLN A 15 1.58 -6.94 9.64
C GLN A 15 2.27 -6.62 8.32
N GLY A 16 3.18 -5.65 8.37
CA GLY A 16 3.95 -5.16 7.23
C GLY A 16 5.11 -4.31 7.72
N SER A 17 6.09 -4.01 6.87
CA SER A 17 7.20 -3.18 7.29
C SER A 17 6.74 -1.73 7.50
N HIS A 18 7.41 -1.00 8.41
CA HIS A 18 7.14 0.44 8.56
C HIS A 18 7.39 1.22 7.26
N ILE A 19 8.31 0.75 6.42
CA ILE A 19 8.62 1.37 5.12
C ILE A 19 7.44 1.20 4.17
N ASP A 20 6.80 0.03 4.13
CA ASP A 20 5.65 -0.23 3.26
C ASP A 20 4.49 0.70 3.59
N PHE A 21 4.22 0.90 4.89
CA PHE A 21 3.18 1.81 5.34
C PHE A 21 3.51 3.27 5.06
N LEU A 22 4.79 3.67 5.08
CA LEU A 22 5.21 5.01 4.65
C LEU A 22 4.98 5.20 3.15
N ILE A 23 5.33 4.22 2.32
CA ILE A 23 5.07 4.24 0.87
C ILE A 23 3.57 4.37 0.60
N CYS A 24 2.74 3.56 1.27
CA CYS A 24 1.29 3.63 1.16
C CYS A 24 0.74 5.02 1.55
N SER A 25 1.22 5.58 2.67
CA SER A 25 0.82 6.91 3.14
C SER A 25 1.19 8.01 2.15
N ALA A 26 2.40 7.95 1.58
CA ALA A 26 2.85 8.87 0.55
C ALA A 26 2.01 8.77 -0.73
N ALA A 27 1.70 7.56 -1.18
CA ALA A 27 0.87 7.33 -2.36
C ALA A 27 -0.56 7.85 -2.17
N ILE A 28 -1.20 7.56 -1.02
CA ILE A 28 -2.54 8.08 -0.71
C ILE A 28 -2.53 9.61 -0.64
N GLY A 29 -1.58 10.19 0.10
CA GLY A 29 -1.51 11.64 0.31
C GLY A 29 -1.29 12.44 -0.97
N ASN A 30 -0.65 11.85 -1.98
CA ASN A 30 -0.40 12.49 -3.28
C ASN A 30 -1.33 11.96 -4.39
N GLY A 31 -2.20 10.99 -4.09
CA GLY A 31 -3.03 10.32 -5.08
C GLY A 31 -2.21 9.64 -6.19
N TRP A 32 -1.12 8.96 -5.86
CA TRP A 32 -0.27 8.22 -6.81
C TRP A 32 -0.64 6.73 -6.89
N SER A 33 -0.30 6.08 -8.00
CA SER A 33 -0.22 4.62 -8.08
C SER A 33 1.15 4.13 -7.60
N ILE A 34 1.18 2.95 -7.01
CA ILE A 34 2.40 2.24 -6.60
C ILE A 34 2.70 1.21 -7.69
N PHE A 35 3.89 1.32 -8.28
CA PHE A 35 4.46 0.27 -9.12
C PHE A 35 5.43 -0.55 -8.28
N THR A 36 5.16 -1.84 -8.15
CA THR A 36 5.95 -2.75 -7.31
C THR A 36 5.77 -4.19 -7.78
N ASP A 37 6.82 -5.00 -7.62
CA ASP A 37 6.76 -6.46 -7.77
C ASP A 37 6.53 -7.17 -6.43
N ASP A 38 6.45 -6.42 -5.32
CA ASP A 38 6.16 -6.95 -4.00
C ASP A 38 4.67 -7.28 -3.85
N PRO A 39 4.31 -8.56 -3.64
CA PRO A 39 2.91 -8.98 -3.53
C PRO A 39 2.19 -8.42 -2.31
N ASP A 40 2.90 -7.98 -1.27
CA ASP A 40 2.29 -7.48 -0.04
C ASP A 40 1.44 -6.22 -0.30
N PHE A 41 1.82 -5.39 -1.28
CA PHE A 41 1.02 -4.23 -1.68
C PHE A 41 -0.33 -4.62 -2.30
N THR A 42 -0.45 -5.84 -2.84
CA THR A 42 -1.75 -6.39 -3.27
C THR A 42 -2.62 -6.78 -2.08
N LEU A 43 -2.02 -7.20 -0.96
CA LEU A 43 -2.76 -7.41 0.29
C LEU A 43 -3.16 -6.07 0.90
N TYR A 44 -2.24 -5.10 0.96
CA TYR A 44 -2.51 -3.78 1.51
C TYR A 44 -3.61 -3.03 0.74
N SER A 45 -3.67 -3.14 -0.59
CA SER A 45 -4.70 -2.47 -1.41
C SER A 45 -6.13 -2.96 -1.15
N ARG A 46 -6.30 -4.12 -0.53
CA ARG A 46 -7.62 -4.61 -0.08
C ARG A 46 -8.12 -3.90 1.17
N HIS A 47 -7.24 -3.21 1.89
CA HIS A 47 -7.54 -2.60 3.19
C HIS A 47 -7.22 -1.11 3.26
N LEU A 48 -6.34 -0.62 2.38
CA LEU A 48 -5.92 0.77 2.22
C LEU A 48 -6.30 1.25 0.81
N GLU A 49 -6.66 2.52 0.67
CA GLU A 49 -7.03 3.15 -0.60
C GLU A 49 -5.82 3.46 -1.50
N ILE A 50 -4.88 2.53 -1.61
CA ILE A 50 -3.75 2.62 -2.54
C ILE A 50 -4.15 2.07 -3.92
N ARG A 51 -3.59 2.63 -4.98
CA ARG A 51 -3.74 2.11 -6.35
C ARG A 51 -2.47 1.41 -6.78
N LEU A 52 -2.59 0.27 -7.45
CA LEU A 52 -1.46 -0.46 -8.00
C LEU A 52 -1.41 -0.26 -9.51
N GLU A 53 -0.22 0.02 -10.03
CA GLU A 53 0.01 0.13 -11.46
C GLU A 53 0.07 -1.28 -12.08
N LYS A 54 -0.55 -1.47 -13.25
CA LYS A 54 -0.46 -2.76 -13.95
C LYS A 54 0.90 -2.87 -14.61
N ASN A 55 1.62 -3.96 -14.35
CA ASN A 55 2.85 -4.22 -15.07
C ASN A 55 2.53 -4.60 -16.52
N ALA A 56 2.77 -3.67 -17.45
CA ALA A 56 2.53 -3.85 -18.89
C ALA A 56 3.45 -4.91 -19.54
N SER A 57 4.50 -5.37 -18.85
CA SER A 57 5.47 -6.34 -19.37
C SER A 57 5.11 -7.82 -19.11
N ARG A 58 3.96 -8.10 -18.49
CA ARG A 58 3.44 -9.47 -18.23
C ARG A 58 2.19 -9.84 -19.05
N ALA A 59 2.00 -9.22 -20.22
CA ALA A 59 0.98 -9.61 -21.20
C ALA A 59 1.51 -10.71 -22.13
#